data_AF-A0A955ZMG1-F1
#
_entry.id   AF-A0A955ZMG1-F1
#
_cell.length_a   1.000
_cell.length_b   1.000
_cell.length_c   1.000
_cell.angle_alpha   90.00
_cell.angle_beta   90.00
_cell.angle_gamma   90.00
#
_symmetry.space_group_name_H-M   'P 1'
#
loop_
_entity.id
_entity.type
_entity.pdbx_description
1 polymer ?
#
loop_
_entity_poly.entity_id
_entity_poly.type
_entity_poly.pdbx_seq_one_letter_code
_entity_poly.pdbx_strand_id
1 'polypeptide(L)'
;MRASLVFRSVVALLLFAGFYLLAFAMVLFLSWLAYIQFVLERGNLMIAFFGVTTAGVIAWSLLPRGERFRPPGPLLSPEKHPELFSMIREVARATGGEMPSEVYLVPGVNAFVTRRGGVLGLFDRPVMGLGLPLLALLTVSQLQAVLAHELGHFHAGDTRLGPWIYALRAAIGRTIIGLAKRGFIRKPFEWYGMMFLRVTRGISRYQELAADRLAARAVGAPHLMSALKTVHAGSVAYQTFHRDEYEQILQAGYRAPLAEGFGAYFRAEQERGALDDVVAEEIEFPLRHVLDTHPPLVERLQALAAETAPPTPDDDRLALMLLGDDDLDGEVCYAEVGERLTELSWAEVPRRVLLPSWRKQAALFAGATVGELPMSSRALTTLGERLSEEDLGERPDLAAQLGARVLAAALSAALVADGYRVRYRVGRPIELRKDERRLYPFRDFRALAVGALSVEEMKARLSDQVLRLPVLAAARRARTGRRQGTP
;
A
#
# COMPACT_ATOMS: atom_id res chain seq x y z
N MET A 1 -26.74 -8.98 24.23
CA MET A 1 -25.46 -9.08 23.49
C MET A 1 -24.85 -10.48 23.44
N ARG A 2 -24.72 -11.22 24.56
CA ARG A 2 -24.13 -12.57 24.52
C ARG A 2 -24.91 -13.60 23.67
N ALA A 3 -26.24 -13.62 23.78
CA ALA A 3 -27.09 -14.53 22.99
C ALA A 3 -27.02 -14.29 21.47
N SER A 4 -26.86 -13.03 21.03
CA SER A 4 -26.72 -12.71 19.60
C SER A 4 -25.34 -13.07 19.05
N LEU A 5 -24.29 -13.05 19.88
CA LEU A 5 -22.94 -13.51 19.51
C LEU A 5 -22.88 -15.03 19.38
N VAL A 6 -23.49 -15.78 20.30
CA VAL A 6 -23.59 -17.25 20.21
C VAL A 6 -24.37 -17.66 18.97
N PHE A 7 -25.53 -17.03 18.72
CA PHE A 7 -26.29 -17.28 17.50
C PHE A 7 -25.48 -17.02 16.23
N ARG A 8 -24.82 -15.86 16.13
CA ARG A 8 -23.96 -15.54 14.97
C ARG A 8 -22.79 -16.52 14.82
N SER A 9 -22.23 -17.01 15.93
CA SER A 9 -21.15 -18.00 15.92
C SER A 9 -21.62 -19.37 15.43
N VAL A 10 -22.81 -19.81 15.84
CA VAL A 10 -23.45 -21.02 15.30
C VAL A 10 -23.76 -20.86 13.82
N VAL A 11 -24.28 -19.70 13.40
CA VAL A 11 -24.51 -19.43 11.97
C VAL A 11 -23.19 -19.44 11.19
N ALA A 12 -22.11 -18.90 11.74
CA ALA A 12 -20.79 -18.96 11.11
C ALA A 12 -20.28 -20.40 10.93
N LEU A 13 -20.51 -21.29 11.92
CA LEU A 13 -20.20 -22.73 11.84
C LEU A 13 -21.09 -23.46 10.81
N LEU A 14 -22.37 -23.12 10.73
CA LEU A 14 -23.26 -23.67 9.70
C LEU A 14 -22.84 -23.22 8.30
N LEU A 15 -22.41 -21.96 8.16
CA LEU A 15 -21.87 -21.44 6.90
C LEU A 15 -20.51 -22.07 6.56
N PHE A 16 -19.70 -22.41 7.55
CA PHE A 16 -18.48 -23.21 7.35
C PHE A 16 -18.85 -24.57 6.74
N ALA A 17 -19.73 -25.32 7.40
CA ALA A 17 -20.16 -26.62 6.91
C ALA A 17 -20.81 -26.53 5.52
N GLY A 18 -21.64 -25.50 5.28
CA GLY A 18 -22.27 -25.24 4.00
C GLY A 18 -21.29 -24.90 2.89
N PHE A 19 -20.20 -24.18 3.17
CA PHE A 19 -19.15 -23.90 2.19
C PHE A 19 -18.46 -25.18 1.70
N TYR A 20 -18.07 -26.05 2.64
CA TYR A 20 -17.47 -27.35 2.29
C TYR A 20 -18.45 -28.27 1.59
N LEU A 21 -19.73 -28.26 1.99
CA LEU A 21 -20.77 -29.03 1.33
C LEU A 21 -21.03 -28.55 -0.10
N LEU A 22 -21.06 -27.23 -0.34
CA LEU A 22 -21.15 -26.66 -1.68
C LEU A 22 -19.95 -27.07 -2.55
N ALA A 23 -18.74 -26.96 -1.99
CA ALA A 23 -17.52 -27.31 -2.72
C ALA A 23 -17.49 -28.81 -3.06
N PHE A 24 -17.86 -29.67 -2.11
CA PHE A 24 -17.95 -31.12 -2.30
C PHE A 24 -19.03 -31.50 -3.32
N ALA A 25 -20.22 -30.90 -3.23
CA ALA A 25 -21.29 -31.11 -4.20
C ALA A 25 -20.87 -30.68 -5.62
N MET A 26 -20.13 -29.58 -5.75
CA MET A 26 -19.58 -29.13 -7.03
C MET A 26 -18.54 -30.11 -7.59
N VAL A 27 -17.64 -30.63 -6.75
CA VAL A 27 -16.66 -31.65 -7.15
C VAL A 27 -17.37 -32.91 -7.63
N LEU A 28 -18.37 -33.40 -6.89
CA LEU A 28 -19.16 -34.56 -7.29
C LEU A 28 -19.90 -34.32 -8.61
N PHE A 29 -20.56 -33.17 -8.75
CA PHE A 29 -21.29 -32.82 -9.96
C PHE A 29 -20.39 -32.76 -11.20
N LEU A 30 -19.23 -32.10 -11.09
CA LEU A 30 -18.27 -32.00 -12.20
C LEU A 30 -17.64 -33.35 -12.54
N SER A 31 -17.37 -34.18 -11.53
CA SER A 31 -16.85 -35.54 -11.72
C SER A 31 -17.89 -36.44 -12.39
N TRP A 32 -19.16 -36.31 -11.98
CA TRP A 32 -20.29 -37.02 -12.60
C TRP A 32 -20.51 -36.60 -14.06
N LEU A 33 -20.48 -35.29 -14.34
CA LEU A 33 -20.55 -34.77 -15.71
C LEU A 33 -19.42 -35.32 -16.58
N ALA A 34 -18.19 -35.34 -16.07
CA ALA A 34 -17.06 -35.91 -16.79
C ALA A 34 -17.23 -37.41 -17.05
N TYR A 35 -17.71 -38.17 -16.05
CA TYR A 35 -17.99 -39.60 -16.18
C TYR A 35 -19.04 -39.88 -17.26
N ILE A 36 -20.14 -39.14 -17.31
CA ILE A 36 -21.17 -39.28 -18.36
C ILE A 36 -20.55 -39.10 -19.76
N GLN A 37 -19.63 -38.15 -19.93
CA GLN A 37 -18.95 -37.96 -21.22
C GLN A 37 -18.07 -39.15 -21.62
N PHE A 38 -17.61 -39.98 -20.69
CA PHE A 38 -16.86 -41.20 -21.03
C PHE A 38 -17.77 -42.39 -21.35
N VAL A 39 -18.97 -42.44 -20.78
CA VAL A 39 -19.93 -43.55 -21.00
C VAL A 39 -20.77 -43.34 -22.26
N LEU A 40 -21.00 -42.10 -22.68
CA LEU A 40 -21.71 -41.78 -23.91
C LEU A 40 -20.80 -42.06 -25.14
N GLU A 41 -21.32 -42.81 -26.12
CA GLU A 41 -20.60 -43.15 -27.36
C GLU A 41 -20.12 -41.93 -28.17
N ARG A 42 -20.77 -40.77 -28.00
CA ARG A 42 -20.40 -39.48 -28.61
C ARG A 42 -20.09 -38.39 -27.59
N GLY A 43 -19.49 -38.76 -26.46
CA GLY A 43 -19.12 -37.80 -25.43
C GLY A 43 -18.05 -36.81 -25.89
N ASN A 44 -18.07 -35.62 -25.31
CA ASN A 44 -17.11 -34.56 -25.61
C ASN A 44 -15.94 -34.61 -24.62
N LEU A 45 -14.78 -35.07 -25.11
CA LEU A 45 -13.55 -35.20 -24.32
C LEU A 45 -13.07 -33.86 -23.73
N MET A 46 -13.35 -32.73 -24.38
CA MET A 46 -13.00 -31.41 -23.83
C MET A 46 -13.82 -31.09 -22.58
N ILE A 47 -15.12 -31.42 -22.58
CA ILE A 47 -15.98 -31.23 -21.40
C ILE A 47 -15.51 -32.13 -20.25
N ALA A 48 -15.16 -33.39 -20.55
CA ALA A 48 -14.60 -34.31 -19.56
C ALA A 48 -13.30 -33.77 -18.95
N PHE A 49 -12.37 -33.32 -19.79
CA PHE A 49 -11.09 -32.76 -19.37
C PHE A 49 -11.27 -31.50 -18.50
N PHE A 50 -12.09 -30.54 -18.91
CA PHE A 50 -12.36 -29.35 -18.11
C PHE A 50 -13.11 -29.66 -16.81
N GLY A 51 -14.03 -30.64 -16.83
CA GLY A 51 -14.74 -31.12 -15.64
C GLY A 51 -13.78 -31.69 -14.59
N VAL A 52 -12.95 -32.66 -14.98
CA VAL A 52 -11.95 -33.29 -14.08
C VAL A 52 -10.93 -32.27 -13.59
N THR A 53 -10.37 -31.43 -14.47
CA THR A 53 -9.39 -30.42 -14.04
C THR A 53 -10.01 -29.41 -13.09
N THR A 54 -11.26 -28.99 -13.28
CA THR A 54 -11.92 -28.07 -12.34
C THR A 54 -12.20 -28.76 -11.01
N ALA A 55 -12.76 -29.97 -11.03
CA ALA A 55 -13.02 -30.75 -9.82
C ALA A 55 -11.73 -30.95 -9.02
N GLY A 56 -10.63 -31.29 -9.70
CA GLY A 56 -9.30 -31.38 -9.12
C GLY A 56 -8.82 -30.06 -8.50
N VAL A 57 -8.98 -28.92 -9.18
CA VAL A 57 -8.62 -27.60 -8.64
C VAL A 57 -9.44 -27.24 -7.39
N ILE A 58 -10.75 -27.51 -7.38
CA ILE A 58 -11.61 -27.25 -6.22
C ILE A 58 -11.18 -28.14 -5.04
N ALA A 59 -11.06 -29.46 -5.26
CA ALA A 59 -10.60 -30.39 -4.23
C ALA A 59 -9.21 -30.02 -3.70
N TRP A 60 -8.29 -29.66 -4.59
CA TRP A 60 -6.95 -29.18 -4.26
C TRP A 60 -6.97 -27.85 -3.49
N SER A 61 -7.97 -26.99 -3.68
CA SER A 61 -8.12 -25.72 -2.95
C SER A 61 -8.71 -25.91 -1.56
N LEU A 62 -9.46 -27.00 -1.32
CA LEU A 62 -10.04 -27.35 -0.02
C LEU A 62 -9.04 -28.00 0.94
N LEU A 63 -7.99 -28.63 0.42
CA LEU A 63 -6.99 -29.30 1.26
C LEU A 63 -6.24 -28.26 2.12
N PRO A 64 -6.20 -28.43 3.45
CA PRO A 64 -5.42 -27.56 4.32
C PRO A 64 -3.94 -27.70 3.98
N ARG A 65 -3.36 -26.68 3.34
CA ARG A 65 -1.91 -26.59 3.14
C ARG A 65 -1.30 -25.84 4.31
N GLY A 66 -0.22 -26.38 4.85
CA GLY A 66 0.72 -25.56 5.61
C GLY A 66 1.29 -24.52 4.65
N GLU A 67 0.90 -23.25 4.78
CA GLU A 67 1.57 -22.18 4.07
C GLU A 67 3.02 -22.16 4.52
N ARG A 68 3.95 -22.29 3.57
CA ARG A 68 5.37 -22.15 3.87
C ARG A 68 5.59 -20.72 4.30
N PHE A 69 5.84 -20.51 5.59
CA PHE A 69 6.14 -19.20 6.14
C PHE A 69 7.35 -18.63 5.39
N ARG A 70 7.10 -17.56 4.62
CA ARG A 70 8.15 -16.71 4.08
C ARG A 70 8.29 -15.54 5.05
N PRO A 71 9.48 -15.34 5.65
CA PRO A 71 9.73 -14.18 6.48
C PRO A 71 9.28 -12.90 5.73
N PRO A 72 8.42 -12.07 6.35
CA PRO A 72 7.89 -10.88 5.69
C PRO A 72 8.92 -9.73 5.61
N GLY A 73 10.08 -9.92 6.24
CA GLY A 73 11.24 -9.04 6.18
C GLY A 73 12.32 -9.49 7.17
N PRO A 74 13.24 -8.61 7.58
CA PRO A 74 14.33 -8.98 8.47
C PRO A 74 13.85 -9.27 9.90
N LEU A 75 14.48 -10.25 10.54
CA LEU A 75 14.19 -10.65 11.92
C LEU A 75 14.93 -9.73 12.89
N LEU A 76 14.19 -9.12 13.81
CA LEU A 76 14.75 -8.29 14.87
C LEU A 76 15.18 -9.17 16.04
N SER A 77 16.34 -8.87 16.62
CA SER A 77 16.87 -9.57 17.78
C SER A 77 16.76 -8.72 19.06
N PRO A 78 16.39 -9.31 20.21
CA PRO A 78 16.34 -8.60 21.50
C PRO A 78 17.66 -7.94 21.91
N GLU A 79 18.80 -8.52 21.50
CA GLU A 79 20.14 -8.03 21.85
C GLU A 79 20.46 -6.71 21.14
N LYS A 80 19.97 -6.54 19.91
CA LYS A 80 20.17 -5.33 19.10
C LYS A 80 19.12 -4.25 19.38
N HIS A 81 17.88 -4.65 19.69
CA HIS A 81 16.76 -3.72 19.90
C HIS A 81 16.12 -3.87 21.29
N PRO A 82 16.88 -3.70 22.40
CA PRO A 82 16.40 -4.00 23.74
C PRO A 82 15.21 -3.12 24.18
N GLU A 83 15.19 -1.84 23.79
CA GLU A 83 14.07 -0.93 24.11
C GLU A 83 12.75 -1.39 23.47
N LEU A 84 12.78 -1.75 22.18
CA LEU A 84 11.61 -2.27 21.48
C LEU A 84 11.08 -3.55 22.15
N PHE A 85 11.97 -4.50 22.44
CA PHE A 85 11.56 -5.76 23.06
C PHE A 85 11.10 -5.60 24.51
N SER A 86 11.62 -4.63 25.26
CA SER A 86 11.10 -4.28 26.59
C SER A 86 9.68 -3.76 26.49
N MET A 87 9.43 -2.80 25.58
CA MET A 87 8.10 -2.27 25.34
C MET A 87 7.11 -3.36 24.95
N ILE A 88 7.42 -4.21 23.97
CA ILE A 88 6.51 -5.29 23.53
C ILE A 88 6.16 -6.20 24.72
N ARG A 89 7.13 -6.50 25.59
CA ARG A 89 6.93 -7.32 26.78
C ARG A 89 6.02 -6.66 27.80
N GLU A 90 6.16 -5.36 28.01
CA GLU A 90 5.28 -4.58 28.89
C GLU A 90 3.85 -4.54 28.37
N VAL A 91 3.67 -4.28 27.06
CA VAL A 91 2.36 -4.27 26.42
C VAL A 91 1.71 -5.67 26.46
N ALA A 92 2.48 -6.73 26.20
CA ALA A 92 1.99 -8.11 26.32
C ALA A 92 1.51 -8.41 27.75
N ARG A 93 2.28 -8.02 28.77
CA ARG A 93 1.85 -8.18 30.18
C ARG A 93 0.59 -7.38 30.48
N ALA A 94 0.50 -6.13 30.04
CA ALA A 94 -0.64 -5.25 30.30
C ALA A 94 -1.94 -5.73 29.64
N THR A 95 -1.84 -6.38 28.48
CA THR A 95 -2.98 -6.94 27.73
C THR A 95 -3.30 -8.39 28.09
N GLY A 96 -2.43 -9.06 28.85
CA GLY A 96 -2.50 -10.50 29.10
C GLY A 96 -2.06 -11.36 27.89
N GLY A 97 -1.53 -10.74 26.84
CA GLY A 97 -1.04 -11.41 25.65
C GLY A 97 0.27 -12.19 25.86
N GLU A 98 0.54 -13.12 24.95
CA GLU A 98 1.82 -13.82 24.88
C GLU A 98 2.88 -12.96 24.18
N MET A 99 4.11 -12.97 24.69
CA MET A 99 5.24 -12.33 24.01
C MET A 99 5.47 -13.01 22.63
N PRO A 100 5.54 -12.25 21.52
CA PRO A 100 5.92 -12.79 20.23
C PRO A 100 7.27 -13.50 20.28
N SER A 101 7.32 -14.70 19.70
CA SER A 101 8.55 -15.49 19.59
C SER A 101 9.53 -14.94 18.56
N GLU A 102 9.01 -14.25 17.55
CA GLU A 102 9.75 -13.63 16.46
C GLU A 102 9.10 -12.28 16.14
N VAL A 103 9.92 -11.25 15.91
CA VAL A 103 9.48 -9.90 15.51
C VAL A 103 10.18 -9.55 14.20
N TYR A 104 9.40 -9.29 13.16
CA TYR A 104 9.90 -8.95 11.84
C TYR A 104 9.65 -7.49 11.53
N LEU A 105 10.60 -6.85 10.86
CA LEU A 105 10.36 -5.57 10.22
C LEU A 105 9.73 -5.82 8.84
N VAL A 106 8.71 -5.07 8.44
CA VAL A 106 8.00 -5.27 7.18
C VAL A 106 7.89 -3.94 6.39
N PRO A 107 7.74 -4.00 5.05
CA PRO A 107 7.42 -2.81 4.28
C PRO A 107 5.98 -2.36 4.56
N GLY A 108 5.76 -1.04 4.52
CA GLY A 108 4.43 -0.44 4.65
C GLY A 108 4.02 0.01 6.05
N VAL A 109 2.91 0.76 6.09
CA VAL A 109 2.28 1.25 7.32
C VAL A 109 1.36 0.16 7.87
N ASN A 110 1.95 -0.81 8.57
CA ASN A 110 1.18 -1.93 9.12
C ASN A 110 1.85 -2.49 10.39
N ALA A 111 1.04 -3.03 11.30
CA ALA A 111 1.49 -3.88 12.39
C ALA A 111 0.52 -5.06 12.49
N PHE A 112 1.04 -6.25 12.74
CA PHE A 112 0.19 -7.41 12.91
C PHE A 112 0.82 -8.42 13.86
N VAL A 113 -0.03 -9.18 14.53
CA VAL A 113 0.36 -10.41 15.22
C VAL A 113 -0.34 -11.59 14.55
N THR A 114 0.41 -12.65 14.28
CA THR A 114 -0.12 -13.90 13.72
C THR A 114 0.44 -15.09 14.48
N ARG A 115 -0.22 -16.25 14.40
CA ARG A 115 0.25 -17.48 15.03
C ARG A 115 0.84 -18.41 13.98
N ARG A 116 2.07 -18.87 14.22
CA ARG A 116 2.85 -19.70 13.31
C ARG A 116 3.10 -21.08 13.90
N GLY A 117 3.12 -22.09 13.04
CA GLY A 117 3.51 -23.45 13.42
C GLY A 117 2.36 -24.23 14.02
N GLY A 118 2.69 -25.39 14.55
CA GLY A 118 1.69 -26.31 15.08
C GLY A 118 1.03 -27.21 14.03
N VAL A 119 0.26 -28.19 14.53
CA VAL A 119 -0.55 -29.11 13.70
C VAL A 119 -2.00 -28.87 14.06
N LEU A 120 -2.83 -28.52 13.07
CA LEU A 120 -4.27 -28.24 13.27
C LEU A 120 -4.55 -27.17 14.34
N GLY A 121 -3.67 -26.17 14.48
CA GLY A 121 -3.81 -25.08 15.46
C GLY A 121 -3.33 -25.39 16.88
N LEU A 122 -2.64 -26.51 17.09
CA LEU A 122 -2.00 -26.87 18.36
C LEU A 122 -0.48 -26.65 18.28
N PHE A 123 0.13 -26.10 19.35
CA PHE A 123 1.56 -25.77 19.44
C PHE A 123 2.03 -24.67 18.47
N ASP A 124 1.13 -23.75 18.13
CA ASP A 124 1.50 -22.54 17.40
C ASP A 124 2.17 -21.53 18.33
N ARG A 125 2.89 -20.56 17.73
CA ARG A 125 3.60 -19.49 18.45
C ARG A 125 3.30 -18.13 17.84
N PRO A 126 3.13 -17.07 18.64
CA PRO A 126 2.91 -15.72 18.11
C PRO A 126 4.17 -15.21 17.40
N VAL A 127 3.95 -14.55 16.26
CA VAL A 127 4.94 -13.85 15.44
C VAL A 127 4.37 -12.47 15.13
N MET A 128 5.20 -11.45 15.23
CA MET A 128 4.82 -10.06 15.02
C MET A 128 5.50 -9.50 13.76
N GLY A 129 4.77 -8.70 12.98
CA GLY A 129 5.32 -7.85 11.93
C GLY A 129 5.13 -6.38 12.29
N LEU A 130 6.16 -5.57 12.15
CA LEU A 130 6.18 -4.13 12.41
C LEU A 130 6.63 -3.39 11.16
N GLY A 131 5.81 -2.47 10.67
CA GLY A 131 6.10 -1.69 9.49
C GLY A 131 7.21 -0.67 9.76
N LEU A 132 8.28 -0.67 8.96
CA LEU A 132 9.30 0.37 9.08
C LEU A 132 8.71 1.79 8.84
N PRO A 133 7.87 2.01 7.81
CA PRO A 133 7.12 3.26 7.65
C PRO A 133 6.20 3.59 8.83
N LEU A 134 5.61 2.58 9.49
CA LEU A 134 4.78 2.78 10.69
C LEU A 134 5.61 3.31 11.87
N LEU A 135 6.82 2.81 12.06
CA LEU A 135 7.70 3.28 13.13
C LEU A 135 8.19 4.72 12.86
N ALA A 136 8.31 5.11 11.60
CA ALA A 136 8.69 6.47 11.19
C ALA A 136 7.58 7.52 11.40
N LEU A 137 6.33 7.11 11.60
CA LEU A 137 5.17 8.02 11.75
C LEU A 137 4.60 8.06 13.18
N LEU A 138 4.69 6.96 13.95
CA LEU A 138 4.11 6.91 15.29
C LEU A 138 5.08 7.39 16.36
N THR A 139 4.54 8.00 17.42
CA THR A 139 5.26 8.13 18.69
C THR A 139 5.33 6.79 19.42
N VAL A 140 6.18 6.70 20.44
CA VAL A 140 6.29 5.51 21.30
C VAL A 140 4.94 5.18 21.96
N SER A 141 4.23 6.16 22.51
CA SER A 141 2.88 5.95 23.09
C SER A 141 1.88 5.42 22.07
N GLN A 142 1.90 5.98 20.86
CA GLN A 142 1.00 5.56 19.80
C GLN A 142 1.31 4.13 19.35
N LEU A 143 2.61 3.78 19.21
CA LEU A 143 3.01 2.41 18.90
C LEU A 143 2.54 1.46 20.00
N GLN A 144 2.74 1.78 21.28
CA GLN A 144 2.25 0.96 22.39
C GLN A 144 0.74 0.69 22.28
N ALA A 145 -0.05 1.70 21.90
CA ALA A 145 -1.50 1.55 21.69
C ALA A 145 -1.85 0.64 20.51
N VAL A 146 -1.14 0.74 19.39
CA VAL A 146 -1.31 -0.18 18.25
C VAL A 146 -0.95 -1.61 18.67
N LEU A 147 0.19 -1.79 19.34
CA LEU A 147 0.61 -3.12 19.80
C LEU A 147 -0.33 -3.71 20.85
N ALA A 148 -0.89 -2.87 21.72
CA ALA A 148 -1.88 -3.30 22.71
C ALA A 148 -3.16 -3.77 22.02
N HIS A 149 -3.55 -3.12 20.92
CA HIS A 149 -4.69 -3.56 20.11
C HIS A 149 -4.37 -4.91 19.44
N GLU A 150 -3.23 -5.04 18.76
CA GLU A 150 -2.84 -6.27 18.04
C GLU A 150 -2.68 -7.48 18.97
N LEU A 151 -2.01 -7.31 20.12
CA LEU A 151 -1.85 -8.36 21.14
C LEU A 151 -3.19 -8.64 21.84
N GLY A 152 -3.98 -7.59 22.04
CA GLY A 152 -5.32 -7.67 22.58
C GLY A 152 -6.28 -8.41 21.66
N HIS A 153 -6.11 -8.36 20.34
CA HIS A 153 -7.03 -9.00 19.39
C HIS A 153 -7.13 -10.53 19.59
N PHE A 154 -6.08 -11.17 20.09
CA PHE A 154 -6.07 -12.61 20.41
C PHE A 154 -6.60 -12.96 21.80
N HIS A 155 -6.77 -11.97 22.68
CA HIS A 155 -7.17 -12.15 24.08
C HIS A 155 -8.53 -11.50 24.43
N ALA A 156 -8.84 -10.36 23.82
CA ALA A 156 -10.02 -9.54 24.03
C ALA A 156 -11.21 -10.09 23.23
N GLY A 157 -11.87 -11.08 23.80
CA GLY A 157 -13.16 -11.53 23.29
C GLY A 157 -13.30 -13.03 23.47
N ASP A 158 -13.97 -13.39 24.56
CA ASP A 158 -14.60 -14.64 25.02
C ASP A 158 -15.00 -15.72 23.98
N THR A 159 -14.18 -15.96 22.96
CA THR A 159 -14.49 -16.83 21.83
C THR A 159 -13.23 -17.55 21.40
N ARG A 160 -13.10 -18.79 21.87
CA ARG A 160 -12.26 -19.86 21.28
C ARG A 160 -12.47 -20.08 19.77
N LEU A 161 -13.30 -19.26 19.11
CA LEU A 161 -13.72 -19.31 17.72
C LEU A 161 -13.04 -18.25 16.83
N GLY A 162 -12.34 -17.26 17.38
CA GLY A 162 -11.63 -16.23 16.60
C GLY A 162 -10.63 -16.81 15.58
N PRO A 163 -9.70 -17.69 16.01
CA PRO A 163 -8.79 -18.38 15.10
C PRO A 163 -9.51 -19.21 14.02
N TRP A 164 -10.66 -19.79 14.34
CA TRP A 164 -11.47 -20.57 13.40
C TRP A 164 -12.16 -19.71 12.34
N ILE A 165 -12.71 -18.56 12.71
CA ILE A 165 -13.32 -17.59 11.77
C ILE A 165 -12.24 -17.04 10.82
N TYR A 166 -11.06 -16.74 11.34
CA TYR A 166 -9.91 -16.32 10.52
C TYR A 166 -9.48 -17.41 9.52
N ALA A 167 -9.30 -18.65 9.99
CA ALA A 167 -8.96 -19.78 9.13
C ALA A 167 -10.01 -20.03 8.03
N LEU A 168 -11.29 -19.85 8.35
CA LEU A 168 -12.41 -19.95 7.41
C LEU A 168 -12.38 -18.84 6.36
N ARG A 169 -12.14 -17.59 6.76
CA ARG A 169 -11.97 -16.47 5.82
C ARG A 169 -10.81 -16.74 4.85
N ALA A 170 -9.69 -17.22 5.37
CA ALA A 170 -8.54 -17.58 4.55
C ALA A 170 -8.86 -18.72 3.56
N ALA A 171 -9.62 -19.74 3.97
CA ALA A 171 -10.04 -20.83 3.10
C ALA A 171 -10.99 -20.38 1.97
N ILE A 172 -11.96 -19.52 2.29
CA ILE A 172 -12.87 -18.92 1.30
C ILE A 172 -12.08 -18.07 0.31
N GLY A 173 -11.21 -17.18 0.80
CA GLY A 173 -10.37 -16.33 -0.03
C GLY A 173 -9.49 -17.12 -1.00
N ARG A 174 -8.79 -18.16 -0.51
CA ARG A 174 -7.99 -19.05 -1.35
C ARG A 174 -8.80 -19.75 -2.43
N THR A 175 -10.00 -20.23 -2.10
CA THR A 175 -10.88 -20.88 -3.09
C THR A 175 -11.30 -19.90 -4.18
N ILE A 176 -11.67 -18.66 -3.81
CA ILE A 176 -12.03 -17.62 -4.78
C ILE A 176 -10.84 -17.25 -5.68
N ILE A 177 -9.64 -17.08 -5.10
CA ILE A 177 -8.40 -16.77 -5.84
C ILE A 177 -7.99 -17.92 -6.77
N GLY A 178 -8.04 -19.17 -6.28
CA GLY A 178 -7.73 -20.35 -7.09
C GLY A 178 -8.68 -20.53 -8.29
N LEU A 179 -9.90 -20.00 -8.18
CA LEU A 179 -10.90 -19.99 -9.23
C LEU A 179 -10.87 -18.73 -10.12
N ALA A 180 -9.92 -17.80 -9.92
CA ALA A 180 -9.88 -16.51 -10.61
C ALA A 180 -9.91 -16.60 -12.15
N LYS A 181 -9.36 -17.67 -12.74
CA LYS A 181 -9.36 -17.89 -14.21
C LYS A 181 -10.63 -18.59 -14.75
N ARG A 182 -11.60 -18.96 -13.91
CA ARG A 182 -12.79 -19.77 -14.30
C ARG A 182 -14.10 -19.09 -13.85
N GLY A 183 -14.48 -18.04 -14.57
CA GLY A 183 -15.52 -17.07 -14.17
C GLY A 183 -16.88 -17.65 -13.72
N PHE A 184 -17.47 -18.61 -14.44
CA PHE A 184 -18.78 -19.18 -14.08
C PHE A 184 -18.75 -20.02 -12.80
N ILE A 185 -17.65 -20.74 -12.58
CA ILE A 185 -17.47 -21.64 -11.44
C ILE A 185 -17.14 -20.82 -10.18
N ARG A 186 -16.50 -19.67 -10.34
CA ARG A 186 -16.18 -18.72 -9.27
C ARG A 186 -17.43 -18.10 -8.63
N LYS A 187 -18.45 -17.75 -9.44
CA LYS A 187 -19.66 -17.02 -9.02
C LYS A 187 -20.39 -17.61 -7.80
N PRO A 188 -20.68 -18.93 -7.70
CA PRO A 188 -21.31 -19.48 -6.51
C PRO A 188 -20.44 -19.33 -5.26
N PHE A 189 -19.11 -19.51 -5.36
CA PHE A 189 -18.20 -19.32 -4.23
C PHE A 189 -18.05 -17.86 -3.82
N GLU A 190 -18.07 -16.92 -4.78
CA GLU A 190 -18.10 -15.49 -4.46
C GLU A 190 -19.38 -15.09 -3.77
N TRP A 191 -20.52 -15.54 -4.29
CA TRP A 191 -21.82 -15.26 -3.67
C TRP A 191 -21.85 -15.81 -2.25
N TYR A 192 -21.38 -17.04 -2.05
CA TYR A 192 -21.29 -17.65 -0.73
C TYR A 192 -20.33 -16.90 0.18
N GLY A 193 -19.14 -16.55 -0.32
CA GLY A 193 -18.14 -15.79 0.42
C GLY A 193 -18.64 -14.41 0.83
N MET A 194 -19.33 -13.71 -0.07
CA MET A 194 -20.00 -12.44 0.24
C MET A 194 -21.05 -12.63 1.34
N MET A 195 -21.93 -13.62 1.23
CA MET A 195 -22.93 -13.92 2.27
C MET A 195 -22.29 -14.26 3.61
N PHE A 196 -21.22 -15.05 3.61
CA PHE A 196 -20.46 -15.36 4.81
C PHE A 196 -19.85 -14.12 5.46
N LEU A 197 -19.23 -13.23 4.67
CA LEU A 197 -18.74 -11.95 5.17
C LEU A 197 -19.91 -11.09 5.67
N ARG A 198 -21.07 -11.11 5.01
CA ARG A 198 -22.26 -10.39 5.47
C ARG A 198 -22.68 -10.79 6.89
N VAL A 199 -22.71 -12.10 7.16
CA VAL A 199 -23.14 -12.65 8.44
C VAL A 199 -22.08 -12.47 9.52
N THR A 200 -20.80 -12.66 9.19
CA THR A 200 -19.71 -12.61 10.18
C THR A 200 -19.17 -11.20 10.46
N ARG A 201 -19.52 -10.19 9.66
CA ARG A 201 -19.13 -8.79 9.87
C ARG A 201 -19.41 -8.29 11.29
N GLY A 202 -20.58 -8.61 11.85
CA GLY A 202 -20.95 -8.18 13.19
C GLY A 202 -20.15 -8.83 14.31
N ILE A 203 -19.51 -9.99 14.06
CA ILE A 203 -18.55 -10.60 15.00
C ILE A 203 -17.21 -9.88 14.91
N SER A 204 -16.72 -9.66 13.68
CA SER A 204 -15.49 -8.91 13.38
C SER A 204 -15.48 -7.56 14.10
N ARG A 205 -16.53 -6.76 13.90
CA ARG A 205 -16.63 -5.42 14.52
C ARG A 205 -16.67 -5.46 16.03
N TYR A 206 -17.31 -6.48 16.60
CA TYR A 206 -17.33 -6.64 18.06
C TYR A 206 -15.94 -6.96 18.61
N GLN A 207 -15.17 -7.82 17.93
CA GLN A 207 -13.79 -8.16 18.29
C GLN A 207 -12.88 -6.93 18.21
N GLU A 208 -12.98 -6.15 17.14
CA GLU A 208 -12.24 -4.90 16.97
C GLU A 208 -12.52 -3.90 18.11
N LEU A 209 -13.80 -3.65 18.42
CA LEU A 209 -14.17 -2.77 19.53
C LEU A 209 -13.79 -3.34 20.90
N ALA A 210 -13.71 -4.67 21.05
CA ALA A 210 -13.25 -5.28 22.29
C ALA A 210 -11.73 -5.12 22.47
N ALA A 211 -10.96 -5.30 21.39
CA ALA A 211 -9.52 -5.07 21.36
C ALA A 211 -9.20 -3.58 21.62
N ASP A 212 -9.95 -2.66 21.04
CA ASP A 212 -9.83 -1.22 21.30
C ASP A 212 -10.02 -0.87 22.78
N ARG A 213 -11.06 -1.43 23.42
CA ARG A 213 -11.29 -1.22 24.85
C ARG A 213 -10.17 -1.81 25.71
N LEU A 214 -9.65 -2.98 25.35
CA LEU A 214 -8.53 -3.58 26.08
C LEU A 214 -7.27 -2.72 25.95
N ALA A 215 -6.93 -2.28 24.75
CA ALA A 215 -5.81 -1.37 24.50
C ALA A 215 -5.97 -0.06 25.26
N ALA A 216 -7.15 0.55 25.21
CA ALA A 216 -7.44 1.79 25.94
C ALA A 216 -7.23 1.65 27.45
N ARG A 217 -7.62 0.51 28.03
CA ARG A 217 -7.41 0.23 29.46
C ARG A 217 -5.96 -0.09 29.81
N ALA A 218 -5.23 -0.72 28.88
CA ALA A 218 -3.84 -1.12 29.09
C ALA A 218 -2.87 0.07 28.97
N VAL A 219 -3.06 0.93 27.98
CA VAL A 219 -2.08 1.97 27.61
C VAL A 219 -2.68 3.35 27.35
N GLY A 220 -3.98 3.55 27.61
CA GLY A 220 -4.66 4.85 27.51
C GLY A 220 -5.48 5.04 26.23
N ALA A 221 -6.74 5.46 26.39
CA ALA A 221 -7.62 5.80 25.28
C ALA A 221 -7.09 6.93 24.37
N PRO A 222 -6.51 8.04 24.90
CA PRO A 222 -5.98 9.12 24.06
C PRO A 222 -4.88 8.66 23.10
N HIS A 223 -3.97 7.78 23.56
CA HIS A 223 -2.89 7.25 22.74
C HIS A 223 -3.43 6.40 21.58
N LEU A 224 -4.43 5.55 21.85
CA LEU A 224 -5.07 4.74 20.79
C LEU A 224 -5.86 5.62 19.80
N MET A 225 -6.62 6.60 20.28
CA MET A 225 -7.35 7.51 19.41
C MET A 225 -6.41 8.30 18.49
N SER A 226 -5.30 8.79 19.05
CA SER A 226 -4.25 9.49 18.31
C SER A 226 -3.61 8.56 17.28
N ALA A 227 -3.19 7.36 17.69
CA ALA A 227 -2.60 6.36 16.82
C ALA A 227 -3.52 5.98 15.66
N LEU A 228 -4.83 5.77 15.92
CA LEU A 228 -5.79 5.44 14.87
C LEU A 228 -5.85 6.52 13.78
N LYS A 229 -5.92 7.79 14.17
CA LYS A 229 -5.90 8.90 13.21
C LYS A 229 -4.59 8.91 12.40
N THR A 230 -3.45 8.79 13.08
CA THR A 230 -2.13 8.81 12.43
C THR A 230 -1.93 7.61 11.50
N VAL A 231 -2.41 6.42 11.85
CA VAL A 231 -2.32 5.22 10.99
C VAL A 231 -3.20 5.34 9.73
N HIS A 232 -4.44 5.84 9.85
CA HIS A 232 -5.32 6.01 8.69
C HIS A 232 -4.74 7.05 7.71
N ALA A 233 -4.38 8.22 8.22
CA ALA A 233 -3.75 9.27 7.42
C ALA A 233 -2.38 8.81 6.85
N GLY A 234 -1.58 8.12 7.67
CA GLY A 234 -0.28 7.58 7.30
C GLY A 234 -0.36 6.53 6.20
N SER A 235 -1.39 5.68 6.21
CA SER A 235 -1.59 4.65 5.16
C SER A 235 -1.85 5.28 3.79
N VAL A 236 -2.70 6.30 3.72
CA VAL A 236 -2.97 7.05 2.48
C VAL A 236 -1.74 7.83 2.02
N ALA A 237 -1.05 8.49 2.96
CA ALA A 237 0.18 9.21 2.68
C ALA A 237 1.27 8.27 2.15
N TYR A 238 1.41 7.07 2.73
CA TYR A 238 2.42 6.10 2.32
C TYR A 238 2.19 5.59 0.91
N GLN A 239 0.95 5.26 0.54
CA GLN A 239 0.62 4.85 -0.83
C GLN A 239 0.98 5.94 -1.84
N THR A 240 0.69 7.20 -1.50
CA THR A 240 1.01 8.35 -2.36
C THR A 240 2.52 8.58 -2.46
N PHE A 241 3.22 8.61 -1.33
CA PHE A 241 4.69 8.73 -1.27
C PHE A 241 5.39 7.62 -2.05
N HIS A 242 4.96 6.37 -1.83
CA HIS A 242 5.58 5.22 -2.45
C HIS A 242 5.44 5.29 -3.97
N ARG A 243 4.23 5.54 -4.48
CA ARG A 243 3.95 5.68 -5.92
C ARG A 243 4.65 6.90 -6.55
N ASP A 244 4.52 8.06 -5.92
CA ASP A 244 4.87 9.34 -6.57
C ASP A 244 6.35 9.70 -6.41
N GLU A 245 7.00 9.26 -5.33
CA GLU A 245 8.40 9.59 -5.01
C GLU A 245 9.34 8.38 -4.98
N TYR A 246 8.95 7.28 -4.33
CA TYR A 246 9.87 6.17 -4.05
C TYR A 246 9.98 5.17 -5.20
N GLU A 247 8.89 4.87 -5.90
CA GLU A 247 8.85 3.85 -6.95
C GLU A 247 9.83 4.15 -8.10
N GLN A 248 9.96 5.41 -8.50
CA GLN A 248 10.92 5.83 -9.52
C GLN A 248 12.40 5.65 -9.08
N ILE A 249 12.67 5.66 -7.77
CA ILE A 249 14.01 5.39 -7.22
C ILE A 249 14.30 3.90 -7.36
N LEU A 250 13.33 3.06 -6.98
CA LEU A 250 13.41 1.60 -7.12
C LEU A 250 13.59 1.19 -8.59
N GLN A 251 12.76 1.73 -9.49
CA GLN A 251 12.84 1.47 -10.93
C GLN A 251 14.17 1.93 -11.55
N ALA A 252 14.84 2.91 -10.94
CA ALA A 252 16.16 3.37 -11.38
C ALA A 252 17.31 2.49 -10.84
N GLY A 253 17.01 1.44 -10.08
CA GLY A 253 18.00 0.51 -9.50
C GLY A 253 18.61 1.00 -8.18
N TYR A 254 17.99 2.00 -7.54
CA TYR A 254 18.48 2.59 -6.29
C TYR A 254 17.52 2.35 -5.12
N ARG A 255 18.03 2.49 -3.90
CA ARG A 255 17.23 2.62 -2.68
C ARG A 255 17.66 3.89 -1.94
N ALA A 256 16.70 4.67 -1.49
CA ALA A 256 16.94 5.75 -0.54
C ALA A 256 16.44 5.31 0.86
N PRO A 257 16.91 5.93 1.96
CA PRO A 257 16.40 5.61 3.30
C PRO A 257 14.87 5.81 3.35
N LEU A 258 14.13 4.71 3.40
CA LEU A 258 12.67 4.66 3.31
C LEU A 258 12.03 5.35 4.53
N ALA A 259 12.51 5.02 5.73
CA ALA A 259 12.00 5.58 6.97
C ALA A 259 12.19 7.11 7.04
N GLU A 260 13.39 7.59 6.70
CA GLU A 260 13.71 9.02 6.66
C GLU A 260 12.83 9.76 5.64
N GLY A 261 12.75 9.21 4.43
CA GLY A 261 11.98 9.80 3.33
C GLY A 261 10.51 9.89 3.64
N PHE A 262 9.91 8.76 4.05
CA PHE A 262 8.50 8.75 4.39
C PHE A 262 8.18 9.62 5.61
N GLY A 263 9.02 9.61 6.65
CA GLY A 263 8.88 10.50 7.80
C GLY A 263 8.95 11.99 7.42
N ALA A 264 9.80 12.36 6.46
CA ALA A 264 9.85 13.72 5.93
C ALA A 264 8.63 14.07 5.08
N TYR A 265 8.15 13.13 4.24
CA TYR A 265 6.92 13.27 3.46
C TYR A 265 5.71 13.53 4.35
N PHE A 266 5.52 12.68 5.37
CA PHE A 266 4.39 12.73 6.28
C PHE A 266 4.35 14.07 7.04
N ARG A 267 5.48 14.54 7.56
CA ARG A 267 5.59 15.87 8.18
C ARG A 267 5.23 17.00 7.23
N ALA A 268 5.67 16.92 5.97
CA ALA A 268 5.31 17.92 4.97
C ALA A 268 3.80 17.94 4.66
N GLU A 269 3.12 16.79 4.65
CA GLU A 269 1.65 16.72 4.54
C GLU A 269 0.94 17.23 5.79
N GLN A 270 1.45 16.92 6.98
CA GLN A 270 0.92 17.41 8.25
C GLN A 270 0.94 18.94 8.31
N GLU A 271 2.07 19.56 7.94
CA GLU A 271 2.20 21.04 7.89
C GLU A 271 1.26 21.70 6.88
N ARG A 272 0.75 20.95 5.88
CA ARG A 272 -0.24 21.45 4.93
C ARG A 272 -1.69 21.30 5.41
N GLY A 273 -1.93 20.58 6.50
CA GLY A 273 -3.28 20.22 6.96
C GLY A 273 -3.92 19.07 6.19
N ALA A 274 -3.25 18.50 5.18
CA ALA A 274 -3.84 17.47 4.31
C ALA A 274 -4.20 16.17 5.04
N LEU A 275 -3.51 15.87 6.15
CA LEU A 275 -3.79 14.69 6.96
C LEU A 275 -5.06 14.85 7.79
N ASP A 276 -5.33 16.06 8.29
CA ASP A 276 -6.56 16.36 9.02
C ASP A 276 -7.77 16.28 8.07
N ASP A 277 -7.60 16.73 6.82
CA ASP A 277 -8.61 16.61 5.77
C ASP A 277 -8.94 15.13 5.49
N VAL A 278 -7.93 14.25 5.36
CA VAL A 278 -8.15 12.80 5.15
C VAL A 278 -8.93 12.18 6.31
N VAL A 279 -8.57 12.51 7.55
CA VAL A 279 -9.27 12.00 8.73
C VAL A 279 -10.68 12.57 8.82
N ALA A 280 -10.87 13.85 8.51
CA ALA A 280 -12.18 14.50 8.51
C ALA A 280 -13.10 13.89 7.43
N GLU A 281 -12.58 13.69 6.21
CA GLU A 281 -13.30 13.05 5.11
C GLU A 281 -13.70 11.62 5.46
N GLU A 282 -12.84 10.84 6.10
CA GLU A 282 -13.19 9.48 6.54
C GLU A 282 -14.25 9.48 7.66
N ILE A 283 -14.21 10.45 8.57
CA ILE A 283 -15.20 10.61 9.63
C ILE A 283 -16.56 11.04 9.05
N GLU A 284 -16.56 11.97 8.08
CA GLU A 284 -17.77 12.51 7.44
C GLU A 284 -18.39 11.50 6.47
N PHE A 285 -17.55 10.83 5.67
CA PHE A 285 -17.93 9.86 4.65
C PHE A 285 -17.34 8.48 4.93
N PRO A 286 -17.73 7.82 6.03
CA PRO A 286 -17.18 6.51 6.38
C PRO A 286 -17.50 5.50 5.29
N LEU A 287 -16.47 4.96 4.65
CA LEU A 287 -16.61 3.91 3.64
C LEU A 287 -17.16 2.65 4.29
N ARG A 288 -18.46 2.40 4.14
CA ARG A 288 -19.11 1.18 4.63
C ARG A 288 -19.09 0.10 3.55
N HIS A 289 -17.90 -0.37 3.19
CA HIS A 289 -17.82 -1.42 2.18
C HIS A 289 -18.32 -2.77 2.73
N VAL A 290 -18.93 -3.59 1.86
CA VAL A 290 -19.51 -4.87 2.29
C VAL A 290 -18.45 -5.86 2.77
N LEU A 291 -17.22 -5.68 2.32
CA LEU A 291 -16.06 -6.50 2.67
C LEU A 291 -15.23 -5.91 3.80
N ASP A 292 -15.56 -4.72 4.31
CA ASP A 292 -14.78 -4.10 5.37
C ASP A 292 -14.97 -4.89 6.68
N THR A 293 -13.85 -5.41 7.18
CA THR A 293 -13.79 -6.23 8.38
C THR A 293 -13.67 -5.40 9.65
N HIS A 294 -13.35 -4.10 9.52
CA HIS A 294 -13.20 -3.18 10.63
C HIS A 294 -14.46 -2.29 10.78
N PRO A 295 -14.77 -1.83 12.00
CA PRO A 295 -15.70 -0.73 12.19
C PRO A 295 -15.11 0.56 11.60
N PRO A 296 -15.94 1.49 11.09
CA PRO A 296 -15.47 2.80 10.65
C PRO A 296 -14.69 3.53 11.76
N LEU A 297 -13.70 4.34 11.37
CA LEU A 297 -12.87 5.10 12.31
C LEU A 297 -13.70 5.90 13.33
N VAL A 298 -14.77 6.58 12.87
CA VAL A 298 -15.67 7.34 13.74
C VAL A 298 -16.34 6.49 14.84
N GLU A 299 -16.72 5.24 14.54
CA GLU A 299 -17.34 4.33 15.51
C GLU A 299 -16.34 3.92 16.60
N ARG A 300 -15.09 3.65 16.20
CA ARG A 300 -14.00 3.30 17.12
C ARG A 300 -13.64 4.48 18.02
N LEU A 301 -13.48 5.68 17.46
CA LEU A 301 -13.17 6.90 18.22
C LEU A 301 -14.27 7.24 19.23
N GLN A 302 -15.54 7.10 18.87
CA GLN A 302 -16.67 7.31 19.80
C GLN A 302 -16.67 6.28 20.93
N ALA A 303 -16.41 5.01 20.62
CA ALA A 303 -16.34 3.97 21.64
C ALA A 303 -15.18 4.20 22.62
N LEU A 304 -14.03 4.66 22.12
CA LEU A 304 -12.86 4.98 22.93
C LEU A 304 -13.05 6.22 23.80
N ALA A 305 -13.72 7.26 23.28
CA ALA A 305 -14.03 8.47 24.05
C ALA A 305 -14.94 8.20 25.25
N ALA A 306 -15.71 7.09 25.22
CA ALA A 306 -16.56 6.66 26.32
C ALA A 306 -15.83 5.81 27.38
N GLU A 307 -14.60 5.34 27.10
CA GLU A 307 -13.82 4.57 28.09
C GLU A 307 -13.18 5.52 29.12
N THR A 308 -13.27 5.13 30.38
CA THR A 308 -12.61 5.80 31.49
C THR A 308 -11.35 5.02 31.85
N ALA A 309 -10.23 5.40 31.24
CA ALA A 309 -8.91 4.83 31.52
C ALA A 309 -8.05 5.85 32.28
N PRO A 310 -7.19 5.40 33.22
CA PRO A 310 -6.26 6.29 33.89
C PRO A 310 -5.28 6.91 32.87
N PRO A 311 -4.86 8.16 33.09
CA PRO A 311 -3.85 8.79 32.24
C PRO A 311 -2.56 7.99 32.35
N THR A 312 -2.00 7.67 31.18
CA THR A 312 -0.71 7.01 31.04
C THR A 312 0.33 8.06 30.64
N PRO A 313 1.59 7.96 31.10
CA PRO A 313 2.63 8.87 30.67
C PRO A 313 2.79 8.85 29.15
N ASP A 314 2.97 10.02 28.57
CA ASP A 314 3.21 10.17 27.14
C ASP A 314 4.71 10.14 26.85
N ASP A 315 5.11 9.38 25.84
CA ASP A 315 6.43 9.36 25.23
C ASP A 315 6.28 9.76 23.74
N ASP A 316 6.52 11.05 23.48
CA ASP A 316 6.44 11.68 22.16
C ASP A 316 7.62 11.36 21.23
N ARG A 317 8.61 10.58 21.71
CA ARG A 317 9.71 10.12 20.86
C ARG A 317 9.15 9.34 19.69
N LEU A 318 9.72 9.50 18.49
CA LEU A 318 9.37 8.66 17.36
C LEU A 318 9.69 7.19 17.69
N ALA A 319 8.75 6.30 17.39
CA ALA A 319 8.88 4.87 17.60
C ALA A 319 10.08 4.28 16.83
N LEU A 320 10.50 4.91 15.73
CA LEU A 320 11.71 4.56 14.98
C LEU A 320 12.96 4.54 15.88
N MET A 321 13.03 5.38 16.91
CA MET A 321 14.20 5.43 17.81
C MET A 321 14.37 4.15 18.64
N LEU A 322 13.33 3.33 18.77
CA LEU A 322 13.41 2.03 19.46
C LEU A 322 14.25 1.00 18.71
N LEU A 323 14.50 1.22 17.41
CA LEU A 323 15.37 0.36 16.60
C LEU A 323 16.86 0.66 16.81
N GLY A 324 17.22 1.82 17.37
CA GLY A 324 18.62 2.25 17.48
C GLY A 324 19.22 2.64 16.12
N ASP A 325 20.54 2.51 15.98
CA ASP A 325 21.32 2.96 14.81
C ASP A 325 21.49 1.89 13.70
N ASP A 326 20.74 0.79 13.76
CA ASP A 326 20.84 -0.26 12.73
C ASP A 326 20.16 0.20 11.42
N ASP A 327 20.91 0.25 10.31
CA ASP A 327 20.34 0.45 8.96
C ASP A 327 19.60 -0.82 8.52
N LEU A 328 18.29 -0.83 8.76
CA LEU A 328 17.38 -1.90 8.36
C LEU A 328 16.62 -1.58 7.06
N ASP A 329 16.75 -0.36 6.53
CA ASP A 329 16.08 0.07 5.30
C ASP A 329 16.51 -0.81 4.11
N GLY A 330 17.79 -1.18 4.04
CA GLY A 330 18.31 -2.07 3.01
C GLY A 330 17.70 -3.47 3.03
N GLU A 331 17.52 -4.05 4.22
CA GLU A 331 16.97 -5.38 4.39
C GLU A 331 15.45 -5.41 4.14
N VAL A 332 14.72 -4.36 4.56
CA VAL A 332 13.30 -4.19 4.26
C VAL A 332 13.08 -4.03 2.76
N CYS A 333 13.88 -3.18 2.09
CA CYS A 333 13.78 -2.99 0.65
C CYS A 333 14.06 -4.28 -0.12
N TYR A 334 15.06 -5.08 0.31
CA TYR A 334 15.32 -6.39 -0.28
C TYR A 334 14.15 -7.35 -0.10
N ALA A 335 13.49 -7.35 1.06
CA ALA A 335 12.31 -8.19 1.30
C ALA A 335 11.11 -7.80 0.42
N GLU A 336 10.96 -6.52 0.10
CA GLU A 336 9.90 -5.99 -0.75
C GLU A 336 10.14 -6.28 -2.24
N VAL A 337 11.34 -5.96 -2.75
CA VAL A 337 11.65 -5.99 -4.19
C VAL A 337 12.27 -7.33 -4.63
N GLY A 338 12.92 -8.05 -3.72
CA GLY A 338 13.62 -9.31 -4.00
C GLY A 338 14.99 -9.13 -4.67
N GLU A 339 15.46 -7.89 -4.85
CA GLU A 339 16.74 -7.55 -5.47
C GLU A 339 17.55 -6.59 -4.58
N ARG A 340 18.88 -6.69 -4.63
CA ARG A 340 19.77 -5.75 -3.91
C ARG A 340 19.98 -4.50 -4.75
N LEU A 341 19.38 -3.40 -4.31
CA LEU A 341 19.49 -2.10 -4.96
C LEU A 341 20.69 -1.29 -4.43
N THR A 342 21.16 -0.35 -5.26
CA THR A 342 22.28 0.53 -4.89
C THR A 342 21.81 1.61 -3.93
N GLU A 343 22.50 1.78 -2.81
CA GLU A 343 22.17 2.83 -1.85
C GLU A 343 22.39 4.24 -2.43
N LEU A 344 21.47 5.14 -2.10
CA LEU A 344 21.42 6.50 -2.59
C LEU A 344 20.88 7.43 -1.49
N SER A 345 21.57 8.54 -1.23
CA SER A 345 21.02 9.55 -0.32
C SER A 345 19.88 10.34 -0.97
N TRP A 346 18.93 10.83 -0.18
CA TRP A 346 17.85 11.72 -0.67
C TRP A 346 18.39 12.98 -1.37
N ALA A 347 19.58 13.45 -0.98
CA ALA A 347 20.24 14.59 -1.61
C ALA A 347 20.71 14.31 -3.06
N GLU A 348 20.98 13.06 -3.39
CA GLU A 348 21.46 12.65 -4.72
C GLU A 348 20.34 12.28 -5.70
N VAL A 349 19.12 12.02 -5.19
CA VAL A 349 17.92 11.69 -5.98
C VAL A 349 17.72 12.62 -7.19
N PRO A 350 17.83 13.96 -7.07
CA PRO A 350 17.67 14.85 -8.23
C PRO A 350 18.64 14.57 -9.36
N ARG A 351 19.90 14.24 -9.03
CA ARG A 351 20.98 14.06 -10.00
C ARG A 351 21.00 12.65 -10.59
N ARG A 352 20.77 11.63 -9.75
CA ARG A 352 20.92 10.21 -10.11
C ARG A 352 19.64 9.57 -10.63
N VAL A 353 18.47 10.08 -10.22
CA VAL A 353 17.17 9.50 -10.57
C VAL A 353 16.35 10.45 -11.42
N LEU A 354 16.06 11.66 -10.90
CA LEU A 354 15.12 12.57 -11.55
C LEU A 354 15.66 13.11 -12.88
N LEU A 355 16.86 13.67 -12.90
CA LEU A 355 17.41 14.29 -14.11
C LEU A 355 17.59 13.30 -15.28
N PRO A 356 18.10 12.07 -15.09
CA PRO A 356 18.11 11.07 -16.16
C PRO A 356 16.71 10.73 -16.68
N SER A 357 15.73 10.56 -15.78
CA SER A 357 14.32 10.32 -16.15
C SER A 357 13.74 11.49 -16.96
N TRP A 358 13.98 12.73 -16.52
CA TRP A 358 13.52 13.93 -17.21
C TRP A 358 14.14 14.08 -18.59
N ARG A 359 15.42 13.75 -18.75
CA ARG A 359 16.08 13.75 -20.07
C ARG A 359 15.50 12.71 -21.01
N LYS A 360 15.15 11.51 -20.50
CA LYS A 360 14.47 10.47 -21.30
C LYS A 360 13.11 10.96 -21.79
N GLN A 361 12.35 11.65 -20.93
CA GLN A 361 11.05 12.23 -21.30
C GLN A 361 11.19 13.44 -22.24
N ALA A 362 12.19 14.29 -22.02
CA ALA A 362 12.52 15.43 -22.90
C ALA A 362 12.89 14.99 -24.33
N ALA A 363 13.46 13.80 -24.50
CA ALA A 363 13.82 13.26 -25.81
C ALA A 363 12.60 13.08 -26.75
N LEU A 364 11.39 12.93 -26.20
CA LEU A 364 10.14 12.89 -26.98
C LEU A 364 9.84 14.20 -27.72
N PHE A 365 10.45 15.31 -27.27
CA PHE A 365 10.26 16.65 -27.82
C PHE A 365 11.58 17.22 -28.37
N ALA A 366 12.53 16.35 -28.73
CA ALA A 366 13.81 16.78 -29.27
C ALA A 366 13.63 17.65 -30.53
N GLY A 367 14.29 18.81 -30.56
CA GLY A 367 14.16 19.79 -31.64
C GLY A 367 13.05 20.82 -31.46
N ALA A 368 12.13 20.63 -30.50
CA ALA A 368 11.15 21.64 -30.13
C ALA A 368 11.72 22.64 -29.10
N THR A 369 11.13 23.82 -29.07
CA THR A 369 11.29 24.80 -27.98
C THR A 369 10.24 24.58 -26.90
N VAL A 370 10.50 25.10 -25.69
CA VAL A 370 9.54 25.02 -24.57
C VAL A 370 8.17 25.62 -24.95
N GLY A 371 8.15 26.69 -25.73
CA GLY A 371 6.91 27.36 -26.17
C GLY A 371 6.07 26.54 -27.16
N GLU A 372 6.67 25.54 -27.80
CA GLU A 372 6.02 24.62 -28.74
C GLU A 372 5.49 23.35 -28.05
N LEU A 373 5.74 23.19 -26.73
CA LEU A 373 5.21 22.05 -25.99
C LEU A 373 3.67 22.05 -26.02
N PRO A 374 3.04 20.86 -26.18
CA PRO A 374 1.60 20.74 -26.33
C PRO A 374 0.86 20.90 -24.99
N MET A 375 0.73 22.15 -24.51
CA MET A 375 0.21 22.50 -23.18
C MET A 375 -1.33 22.49 -23.06
N SER A 376 -2.09 22.29 -24.15
CA SER A 376 -3.56 22.31 -24.05
C SER A 376 -4.10 21.07 -23.35
N SER A 377 -5.21 21.20 -22.61
CA SER A 377 -5.85 20.08 -21.89
C SER A 377 -6.05 18.84 -22.78
N ARG A 378 -6.58 19.02 -24.00
CA ARG A 378 -6.74 17.93 -24.98
C ARG A 378 -5.40 17.27 -25.32
N ALA A 379 -4.35 18.05 -25.52
CA ALA A 379 -3.06 17.51 -25.90
C ALA A 379 -2.35 16.80 -24.73
N LEU A 380 -2.57 17.25 -23.49
CA LEU A 380 -2.15 16.53 -22.28
C LEU A 380 -2.82 15.15 -22.19
N THR A 381 -4.14 15.08 -22.37
CA THR A 381 -4.89 13.82 -22.37
C THR A 381 -4.38 12.87 -23.46
N THR A 382 -4.28 13.34 -24.71
CA THR A 382 -3.78 12.52 -25.83
C THR A 382 -2.34 12.06 -25.61
N LEU A 383 -1.48 12.88 -25.01
CA LEU A 383 -0.12 12.48 -24.68
C LEU A 383 -0.11 11.38 -23.61
N GLY A 384 -0.92 11.51 -22.57
CA GLY A 384 -1.04 10.49 -21.52
C GLY A 384 -1.58 9.16 -22.03
N GLU A 385 -2.65 9.18 -22.83
CA GLU A 385 -3.22 7.98 -23.45
C GLU A 385 -2.19 7.24 -24.31
N ARG A 386 -1.35 7.98 -25.06
CA ARG A 386 -0.31 7.39 -25.92
C ARG A 386 0.85 6.76 -25.14
N LEU A 387 1.11 7.24 -23.93
CA LEU A 387 2.24 6.80 -23.11
C LEU A 387 1.85 5.75 -22.07
N SER A 388 0.56 5.60 -21.79
CA SER A 388 0.05 4.57 -20.91
C SER A 388 0.07 3.20 -21.58
N GLU A 389 0.52 2.18 -20.85
CA GLU A 389 0.35 0.77 -21.26
C GLU A 389 -1.07 0.26 -20.94
N GLU A 390 -1.80 0.94 -20.04
CA GLU A 390 -3.20 0.66 -19.73
C GLU A 390 -4.15 1.43 -20.67
N ASP A 391 -5.29 0.83 -20.99
CA ASP A 391 -6.39 1.54 -21.66
C ASP A 391 -7.03 2.54 -20.67
N LEU A 392 -6.73 3.82 -20.89
CA LEU A 392 -7.23 4.93 -20.07
C LEU A 392 -8.47 5.61 -20.68
N GLY A 393 -9.13 5.01 -21.67
CA GLY A 393 -10.27 5.60 -22.38
C GLY A 393 -11.43 6.03 -21.46
N GLU A 394 -11.56 5.43 -20.28
CA GLU A 394 -12.57 5.77 -19.27
C GLU A 394 -12.07 6.73 -18.16
N ARG A 395 -10.79 7.15 -18.19
CA ARG A 395 -10.14 8.01 -17.17
C ARG A 395 -9.33 9.16 -17.79
N PRO A 396 -9.99 10.13 -18.45
CA PRO A 396 -9.31 11.22 -19.18
C PRO A 396 -8.52 12.19 -18.28
N ASP A 397 -8.92 12.29 -17.01
CA ASP A 397 -8.25 13.05 -15.96
C ASP A 397 -6.88 12.44 -15.61
N LEU A 398 -6.81 11.12 -15.46
CA LEU A 398 -5.57 10.41 -15.20
C LEU A 398 -4.61 10.52 -16.40
N ALA A 399 -5.14 10.38 -17.62
CA ALA A 399 -4.38 10.59 -18.83
C ALA A 399 -3.81 12.03 -18.91
N ALA A 400 -4.62 13.06 -18.63
CA ALA A 400 -4.14 14.44 -18.60
C ALA A 400 -3.00 14.65 -17.58
N GLN A 401 -3.10 14.05 -16.40
CA GLN A 401 -2.05 14.12 -15.37
C GLN A 401 -0.75 13.44 -15.80
N LEU A 402 -0.83 12.28 -16.47
CA LEU A 402 0.34 11.61 -17.03
C LEU A 402 1.03 12.47 -18.10
N GLY A 403 0.25 13.03 -19.04
CA GLY A 403 0.78 13.96 -20.05
C GLY A 403 1.44 15.19 -19.43
N ALA A 404 0.80 15.78 -18.41
CA ALA A 404 1.35 16.91 -17.68
C ALA A 404 2.66 16.59 -16.96
N ARG A 405 2.78 15.41 -16.35
CA ARG A 405 4.02 14.94 -15.70
C ARG A 405 5.17 14.85 -16.71
N VAL A 406 4.90 14.36 -17.92
CA VAL A 406 5.89 14.24 -19.00
C VAL A 406 6.34 15.61 -19.52
N LEU A 407 5.42 16.55 -19.72
CA LEU A 407 5.78 17.91 -20.11
C LEU A 407 6.53 18.67 -19.01
N ALA A 408 6.15 18.49 -17.75
CA ALA A 408 6.85 19.07 -16.61
C ALA A 408 8.31 18.60 -16.54
N ALA A 409 8.55 17.31 -16.78
CA ALA A 409 9.89 16.75 -16.84
C ALA A 409 10.69 17.27 -18.05
N ALA A 410 10.07 17.38 -19.22
CA ALA A 410 10.70 17.96 -20.41
C ALA A 410 11.13 19.43 -20.18
N LEU A 411 10.24 20.25 -19.60
CA LEU A 411 10.56 21.61 -19.18
C LEU A 411 11.69 21.61 -18.14
N SER A 412 11.63 20.73 -17.14
CA SER A 412 12.63 20.67 -16.08
C SER A 412 14.02 20.31 -16.62
N ALA A 413 14.11 19.38 -17.57
CA ALA A 413 15.36 19.04 -18.25
C ALA A 413 15.94 20.24 -19.01
N ALA A 414 15.09 20.99 -19.73
CA ALA A 414 15.49 22.19 -20.48
C ALA A 414 16.02 23.29 -19.55
N LEU A 415 15.31 23.55 -18.44
CA LEU A 415 15.70 24.53 -17.43
C LEU A 415 17.04 24.17 -16.77
N VAL A 416 17.24 22.89 -16.42
CA VAL A 416 18.52 22.43 -15.86
C VAL A 416 19.66 22.58 -16.88
N ALA A 417 19.40 22.33 -18.17
CA ALA A 417 20.39 22.57 -19.23
C ALA A 417 20.74 24.05 -19.41
N ASP A 418 19.80 24.96 -19.13
CA ASP A 418 20.01 26.42 -19.09
C ASP A 418 20.70 26.91 -17.80
N GLY A 419 20.96 26.02 -16.84
CA GLY A 419 21.69 26.34 -15.60
C GLY A 419 20.80 26.60 -14.38
N TYR A 420 19.51 26.26 -14.42
CA TYR A 420 18.67 26.22 -13.21
C TYR A 420 19.16 25.11 -12.26
N ARG A 421 19.17 25.41 -10.96
CA ARG A 421 19.47 24.43 -9.90
C ARG A 421 18.18 23.78 -9.42
N VAL A 422 18.21 22.46 -9.25
CA VAL A 422 17.11 21.68 -8.69
C VAL A 422 17.19 21.75 -7.17
N ARG A 423 16.13 22.23 -6.52
CA ARG A 423 15.93 22.09 -5.08
C ARG A 423 14.81 21.09 -4.86
N TYR A 424 15.18 19.93 -4.33
CA TYR A 424 14.28 18.84 -4.03
C TYR A 424 14.25 18.60 -2.53
N ARG A 425 13.03 18.44 -2.01
CA ARG A 425 12.74 18.04 -0.64
C ARG A 425 11.55 17.12 -0.71
N VAL A 426 11.65 15.98 -0.05
CA VAL A 426 10.58 14.98 -0.01
C VAL A 426 9.28 15.61 0.49
N GLY A 427 8.17 15.30 -0.18
CA GLY A 427 6.85 15.86 0.09
C GLY A 427 6.67 17.31 -0.34
N ARG A 428 7.67 17.99 -0.93
CA ARG A 428 7.52 19.39 -1.39
C ARG A 428 7.55 19.49 -2.92
N PRO A 429 6.83 20.47 -3.50
CA PRO A 429 6.94 20.74 -4.92
C PRO A 429 8.39 20.97 -5.35
N ILE A 430 8.79 20.35 -6.45
CA ILE A 430 10.14 20.50 -7.01
C ILE A 430 10.33 21.95 -7.48
N GLU A 431 11.32 22.63 -6.89
CA GLU A 431 11.68 24.01 -7.20
C GLU A 431 12.88 24.03 -8.15
N LEU A 432 12.74 24.73 -9.29
CA LEU A 432 13.86 25.09 -10.16
C LEU A 432 14.17 26.57 -9.99
N ARG A 433 15.41 26.88 -9.58
CA ARG A 433 15.86 28.24 -9.29
C ARG A 433 17.05 28.65 -10.14
N LYS A 434 16.99 29.87 -10.68
CA LYS A 434 18.09 30.60 -11.31
C LYS A 434 17.96 32.06 -10.91
N ASP A 435 18.98 32.59 -10.24
CA ASP A 435 18.97 33.92 -9.63
C ASP A 435 17.76 34.11 -8.68
N GLU A 436 16.94 35.13 -8.89
CA GLU A 436 15.69 35.38 -8.15
C GLU A 436 14.47 34.63 -8.69
N ARG A 437 14.58 34.00 -9.87
CA ARG A 437 13.44 33.29 -10.49
C ARG A 437 13.29 31.90 -9.89
N ARG A 438 12.04 31.58 -9.53
CA ARG A 438 11.62 30.28 -8.98
C ARG A 438 10.47 29.74 -9.81
N LEU A 439 10.64 28.53 -10.33
CA LEU A 439 9.62 27.83 -11.13
C LEU A 439 9.28 26.50 -10.46
N TYR A 440 8.04 26.06 -10.62
CA TYR A 440 7.55 24.79 -10.05
C TYR A 440 6.88 23.94 -11.14
N PRO A 441 7.65 23.42 -12.13
CA PRO A 441 7.10 22.77 -13.32
C PRO A 441 6.03 21.73 -13.02
N PHE A 442 6.29 20.79 -12.11
CA PHE A 442 5.35 19.70 -11.79
C PHE A 442 4.06 20.18 -11.14
N ARG A 443 4.13 21.20 -10.28
CA ARG A 443 2.94 21.82 -9.67
C ARG A 443 2.11 22.55 -10.71
N ASP A 444 2.77 23.37 -11.53
CA ASP A 444 2.09 24.24 -12.49
C ASP A 444 1.46 23.42 -13.64
N PHE A 445 2.14 22.38 -14.12
CA PHE A 445 1.56 21.44 -15.10
C PHE A 445 0.44 20.58 -14.52
N ARG A 446 0.50 20.19 -13.24
CA ARG A 446 -0.64 19.52 -12.57
C ARG A 446 -1.85 20.46 -12.49
N ALA A 447 -1.64 21.73 -12.15
CA ALA A 447 -2.71 22.74 -12.15
C ALA A 447 -3.32 22.94 -13.54
N LEU A 448 -2.49 22.91 -14.58
CA LEU A 448 -2.91 22.96 -15.98
C LEU A 448 -3.75 21.74 -16.37
N ALA A 449 -3.37 20.53 -15.94
CA ALA A 449 -4.10 19.29 -16.22
C ALA A 449 -5.52 19.29 -15.63
N VAL A 450 -5.69 19.86 -14.43
CA VAL A 450 -6.99 19.96 -13.75
C VAL A 450 -7.76 21.24 -14.09
N GLY A 451 -7.25 22.07 -15.01
CA GLY A 451 -7.90 23.32 -15.44
C GLY A 451 -7.83 24.46 -14.43
N ALA A 452 -7.03 24.35 -13.37
CA ALA A 452 -6.81 25.40 -12.38
C ALA A 452 -5.80 26.48 -12.82
N LEU A 453 -5.12 26.26 -13.96
CA LEU A 453 -4.20 27.20 -14.59
C LEU A 453 -4.44 27.20 -16.10
N SER A 454 -4.55 28.36 -16.73
CA SER A 454 -4.66 28.47 -18.20
C SER A 454 -3.29 28.35 -18.90
N VAL A 455 -3.30 28.06 -20.21
CA VAL A 455 -2.07 27.99 -21.02
C VAL A 455 -1.39 29.36 -21.09
N GLU A 456 -2.19 30.43 -21.18
CA GLU A 456 -1.73 31.82 -21.23
C GLU A 456 -1.02 32.20 -19.93
N GLU A 457 -1.60 31.89 -18.78
CA GLU A 457 -0.98 32.11 -17.47
C GLU A 457 0.30 31.28 -17.29
N MET A 458 0.30 30.03 -17.77
CA MET A 458 1.48 29.17 -17.75
C MET A 458 2.62 29.79 -18.58
N LYS A 459 2.34 30.23 -19.81
CA LYS A 459 3.34 30.90 -20.67
C LYS A 459 3.84 32.20 -20.06
N ALA A 460 2.96 32.99 -19.45
CA ALA A 460 3.34 34.23 -18.75
C ALA A 460 4.31 33.95 -17.59
N ARG A 461 4.11 32.87 -16.82
CA ARG A 461 5.02 32.45 -15.73
C ARG A 461 6.39 32.03 -16.22
N LEU A 462 6.48 31.38 -17.39
CA LEU A 462 7.76 30.90 -17.93
C LEU A 462 8.64 32.06 -18.45
N SER A 463 8.07 33.16 -18.91
CA SER A 463 8.74 34.26 -19.65
C SER A 463 9.25 33.87 -21.04
N ASP A 464 9.38 34.86 -21.92
CA ASP A 464 9.82 34.67 -23.31
C ASP A 464 11.19 33.99 -23.45
N GLN A 465 12.11 34.24 -22.52
CA GLN A 465 13.43 33.62 -22.55
C GLN A 465 13.33 32.10 -22.37
N VAL A 466 12.52 31.64 -21.40
CA VAL A 466 12.34 30.20 -21.14
C VAL A 466 11.57 29.54 -22.28
N LEU A 467 10.56 30.22 -22.82
CA LEU A 467 9.77 29.70 -23.95
C LEU A 467 10.63 29.41 -25.19
N ARG A 468 11.73 30.14 -25.39
CA ARG A 468 12.68 29.94 -26.50
C ARG A 468 13.74 28.86 -26.24
N LEU A 469 13.81 28.30 -25.03
CA LEU A 469 14.80 27.27 -24.72
C LEU A 469 14.53 25.99 -25.53
N PRO A 470 15.55 25.34 -26.10
CA PRO A 470 15.40 24.03 -26.70
C PRO A 470 15.14 22.98 -25.61
N VAL A 471 14.16 22.11 -25.81
CA VAL A 471 13.82 21.05 -24.85
C VAL A 471 14.96 20.04 -24.71
N LEU A 472 15.63 19.74 -25.83
CA LEU A 472 16.89 19.00 -25.86
C LEU A 472 17.76 19.62 -26.96
N ALA A 473 19.03 19.90 -26.67
CA ALA A 473 19.96 20.34 -27.71
C ALA A 473 20.11 19.23 -28.76
N ALA A 474 19.88 19.55 -30.03
CA ALA A 474 20.17 18.63 -31.13
C ALA A 474 21.64 18.22 -31.03
N ALA A 475 21.93 16.91 -31.04
CA ALA A 475 23.30 16.42 -31.07
C ALA A 475 24.03 17.12 -32.23
N ARG A 476 25.05 17.94 -31.92
CA ARG A 476 25.86 18.61 -32.94
C ARG A 476 26.40 17.52 -33.86
N ARG A 477 25.86 17.41 -35.09
CA ARG A 477 26.50 16.62 -36.15
C ARG A 477 27.92 17.16 -36.29
N ALA A 478 28.90 16.35 -35.90
CA ALA A 478 30.30 16.69 -36.12
C ALA A 478 30.47 16.96 -37.62
N ARG A 479 30.78 18.21 -37.99
CA ARG A 479 31.23 18.55 -39.34
C ARG A 479 32.56 17.83 -39.56
N THR A 480 32.52 16.64 -40.15
CA THR A 480 33.71 16.02 -40.76
C THR A 480 34.12 16.91 -41.92
N GLY A 481 35.05 17.83 -41.66
CA GLY A 481 35.74 18.61 -42.68
C GLY A 481 36.57 17.66 -43.55
N ARG A 482 36.02 17.30 -44.71
CA ARG A 482 36.78 16.65 -45.77
C ARG A 482 37.67 17.73 -46.40
N ARG A 483 38.93 17.84 -45.96
CA ARG A 483 39.97 18.52 -46.73
C ARG A 483 40.15 17.72 -48.02
N GLN A 484 39.63 18.26 -49.11
CA GLN A 484 40.05 17.89 -50.45
C GLN A 484 41.47 18.42 -50.64
N GLY A 485 42.45 17.52 -50.67
CA GLY A 485 43.70 17.73 -51.37
C GLY A 485 43.55 17.13 -52.76
N THR A 486 43.82 17.95 -53.77
CA THR A 486 43.84 17.63 -55.20
C THR A 486 45.23 17.95 -55.72
N PRO A 487 45.61 17.42 -56.89
CA PRO A 487 45.84 16.01 -57.21
C PRO A 487 47.28 15.55 -56.95
#